data_AF-A0A2V2RXG3-F1
#
_entry.id   AF-A0A2V2RXG3-F1
#
_cell.length_a   1.000
_cell.length_b   1.000
_cell.length_c   1.000
_cell.angle_alpha   90.00
_cell.angle_beta   90.00
_cell.angle_gamma   90.00
#
_symmetry.space_group_name_H-M   'P 1'
#
loop_
_entity.id
_entity.type
_entity.pdbx_description
1 polymer ?
#
loop_
_entity_poly.entity_id
_entity_poly.type
_entity_poly.pdbx_seq_one_letter_code
_entity_poly.pdbx_strand_id
1 'polypeptide(L)'
;MCLIFTASTGAGSFHNSSRILGPFLDWLFPAMSQDDVSHIVFLIRKCAHMTEYAMLAFLLWRAIRKPVRNDPRPWSWRQALVVVLLVFLYAASDEFHQRFVPTRDPSIRDVIIDTCGGTLGMLALWVFWKIQRYASSNDN
;
A
#
# COMPACT_ATOMS: atom_id res chain seq x y z
N MET A 1 11.06 -1.69 2.31
CA MET A 1 11.40 -0.45 3.02
C MET A 1 12.09 0.55 2.12
N CYS A 2 13.28 0.24 1.57
CA CYS A 2 13.97 1.18 0.67
C CYS A 2 13.10 1.63 -0.52
N LEU A 3 12.31 0.72 -1.12
CA LEU A 3 11.38 1.07 -2.20
C LEU A 3 10.36 2.15 -1.82
N ILE A 4 9.73 2.03 -0.65
CA ILE A 4 8.72 2.99 -0.19
C ILE A 4 9.37 4.35 0.08
N PHE A 5 10.51 4.38 0.79
CA PHE A 5 11.25 5.62 1.00
C PHE A 5 11.69 6.27 -0.32
N THR A 6 12.19 5.48 -1.28
CA THR A 6 12.59 6.01 -2.60
C THR A 6 11.39 6.52 -3.39
N ALA A 7 10.25 5.83 -3.37
CA ALA A 7 8.99 6.29 -3.97
C ALA A 7 8.43 7.52 -3.25
N SER A 8 8.77 7.71 -1.97
CA SER A 8 8.39 8.88 -1.16
C SER A 8 9.32 10.08 -1.36
N THR A 9 10.52 9.91 -1.96
CA THR A 9 11.41 11.03 -2.30
C THR A 9 10.88 11.89 -3.46
N GLY A 10 11.57 12.99 -3.79
CA GLY A 10 11.23 13.87 -4.91
C GLY A 10 11.08 13.17 -6.27
N ALA A 11 11.68 11.98 -6.44
CA ALA A 11 11.50 11.11 -7.61
C ALA A 11 10.07 10.53 -7.74
N GLY A 12 9.30 10.42 -6.63
CA GLY A 12 7.88 10.06 -6.68
C GLY A 12 6.93 11.25 -6.54
N SER A 13 7.43 12.49 -6.63
CA SER A 13 6.59 13.70 -6.63
C SER A 13 5.58 13.69 -7.78
N PHE A 14 4.49 14.46 -7.60
CA PHE A 14 3.48 14.65 -8.63
C PHE A 14 4.09 15.07 -9.96
N HIS A 15 5.08 15.98 -9.94
CA HIS A 15 5.79 16.48 -11.12
C HIS A 15 6.57 15.39 -11.88
N ASN A 16 7.13 14.40 -11.18
CA ASN A 16 7.82 13.30 -11.85
C ASN A 16 6.83 12.25 -12.39
N SER A 17 5.75 12.01 -11.65
CA SER A 17 4.69 11.09 -12.09
C SER A 17 3.95 11.62 -13.32
N SER A 18 3.66 12.93 -13.37
CA SER A 18 3.00 13.58 -14.51
C SER A 18 3.87 13.61 -15.77
N ARG A 19 5.20 13.66 -15.64
CA ARG A 19 6.12 13.55 -16.80
C ARG A 19 6.06 12.21 -17.51
N ILE A 20 5.73 11.14 -16.79
CA ILE A 20 5.63 9.79 -17.35
C ILE A 20 4.18 9.50 -17.76
N LEU A 21 3.24 9.73 -16.84
CA LEU A 21 1.83 9.39 -17.04
C LEU A 21 1.11 10.40 -17.96
N GLY A 22 1.48 11.67 -17.94
CA GLY A 22 0.85 12.71 -18.76
C GLY A 22 0.94 12.43 -20.25
N PRO A 23 2.14 12.27 -20.84
CA PRO A 23 2.28 11.94 -22.26
C PRO A 23 1.62 10.62 -22.66
N PHE A 24 1.58 9.63 -21.76
CA PHE A 24 0.89 8.37 -21.98
C PHE A 24 -0.64 8.55 -22.01
N LEU A 25 -1.19 9.34 -21.10
CA LEU A 25 -2.62 9.65 -21.05
C LEU A 25 -3.05 10.52 -22.23
N ASP A 26 -2.24 11.51 -22.63
CA ASP A 26 -2.48 12.32 -23.83
C ASP A 26 -2.45 11.47 -25.10
N TRP A 27 -1.56 10.48 -25.17
CA TRP A 27 -1.52 9.52 -26.28
C TRP A 27 -2.76 8.61 -26.31
N LEU A 28 -3.19 8.12 -25.15
CA LEU A 28 -4.31 7.18 -25.03
C LEU A 28 -5.69 7.86 -25.15
N PHE A 29 -5.81 9.08 -24.63
CA PHE A 29 -7.04 9.88 -24.59
C PHE A 29 -6.74 11.35 -24.98
N PRO A 30 -6.56 11.65 -26.28
CA PRO A 30 -6.10 12.96 -26.75
C PRO A 30 -7.06 14.13 -26.50
N ALA A 31 -8.31 13.85 -26.15
CA ALA A 31 -9.35 14.85 -25.89
C ALA A 31 -9.54 15.17 -24.40
N MET A 32 -8.68 14.65 -23.52
CA MET A 32 -8.78 14.83 -22.07
C MET A 32 -8.33 16.22 -21.63
N SER A 33 -9.02 16.84 -20.67
CA SER A 33 -8.61 18.12 -20.10
C SER A 33 -7.38 17.94 -19.19
N GLN A 34 -6.57 18.99 -19.03
CA GLN A 34 -5.40 18.95 -18.14
C GLN A 34 -5.79 18.70 -16.67
N ASP A 35 -6.98 19.16 -16.27
CA ASP A 35 -7.52 18.91 -14.94
C ASP A 35 -7.79 17.41 -14.74
N ASP A 36 -8.44 16.75 -15.72
CA ASP A 36 -8.72 15.31 -15.66
C ASP A 36 -7.43 14.46 -15.59
N VAL A 37 -6.40 14.82 -16.38
CA VAL A 37 -5.09 14.16 -16.33
C VAL A 37 -4.50 14.26 -14.93
N SER A 38 -4.57 15.45 -14.30
CA SER A 38 -4.06 15.65 -12.94
C SER A 38 -4.80 14.79 -11.90
N HIS A 39 -6.13 14.67 -12.03
CA HIS A 39 -6.96 13.85 -11.16
C HIS A 39 -6.64 12.35 -11.30
N ILE A 40 -6.45 11.87 -12.53
CA ILE A 40 -6.08 10.47 -12.79
C ILE A 40 -4.69 10.17 -12.23
N VAL A 41 -3.71 11.04 -12.48
CA VAL A 41 -2.35 10.90 -11.93
C VAL A 41 -2.39 10.88 -10.40
N PHE A 42 -3.19 11.75 -9.79
CA PHE A 42 -3.38 11.76 -8.34
C PHE A 42 -3.99 10.44 -7.83
N LEU A 43 -5.04 9.93 -8.46
CA LEU A 43 -5.69 8.67 -8.10
C LEU A 43 -4.73 7.48 -8.24
N ILE A 44 -4.02 7.37 -9.36
CA ILE A 44 -3.03 6.31 -9.59
C ILE A 44 -1.99 6.31 -8.47
N ARG A 45 -1.48 7.49 -8.08
CA ARG A 45 -0.52 7.61 -6.98
C ARG A 45 -1.09 7.14 -5.64
N LYS A 46 -2.33 7.53 -5.31
CA LYS A 46 -2.98 7.07 -4.07
C LYS A 46 -3.19 5.56 -4.06
N CYS A 47 -3.62 4.98 -5.19
CA CYS A 47 -3.76 3.52 -5.31
C CYS A 47 -2.42 2.79 -5.23
N ALA A 48 -1.36 3.35 -5.81
CA ALA A 48 0.00 2.81 -5.73
C ALA A 48 0.49 2.76 -4.28
N HIS A 49 0.40 3.87 -3.54
CA HIS A 49 0.76 3.90 -2.12
C HIS A 49 -0.08 2.90 -1.30
N MET A 50 -1.40 2.88 -1.46
CA MET A 50 -2.24 1.89 -0.76
C MET A 50 -1.80 0.44 -1.04
N THR A 51 -1.40 0.14 -2.29
CA THR A 51 -0.90 -1.19 -2.69
C THR A 51 0.46 -1.49 -2.05
N GLU A 52 1.37 -0.51 -2.01
CA GLU A 52 2.67 -0.64 -1.34
C GLU A 52 2.51 -0.97 0.15
N TYR A 53 1.60 -0.30 0.85
CA TYR A 53 1.32 -0.57 2.26
C TYR A 53 0.57 -1.88 2.49
N ALA A 54 -0.28 -2.31 1.55
CA ALA A 54 -0.87 -3.66 1.56
C ALA A 54 0.21 -4.75 1.42
N MET A 55 1.18 -4.56 0.50
CA MET A 55 2.31 -5.47 0.34
C MET A 55 3.22 -5.46 1.57
N LEU A 56 3.45 -4.29 2.16
CA LEU A 56 4.18 -4.17 3.43
C LEU A 56 3.51 -5.00 4.53
N ALA A 57 2.19 -4.89 4.69
CA ALA A 57 1.44 -5.68 5.65
C ALA A 57 1.60 -7.19 5.41
N PHE A 58 1.54 -7.63 4.15
CA PHE A 58 1.79 -9.02 3.77
C PHE A 58 3.20 -9.50 4.17
N LEU A 59 4.22 -8.71 3.89
CA LEU A 59 5.61 -9.07 4.22
C LEU A 59 5.84 -9.10 5.73
N LEU A 60 5.27 -8.15 6.48
CA LEU A 60 5.32 -8.14 7.95
C LEU A 60 4.59 -9.36 8.54
N TRP A 61 3.41 -9.70 8.02
CA TRP A 61 2.68 -10.91 8.41
C TRP A 61 3.51 -12.16 8.18
N ARG A 62 4.15 -12.28 7.01
CA ARG A 62 5.06 -13.39 6.69
C ARG A 62 6.26 -13.43 7.64
N ALA A 63 6.86 -12.28 7.96
CA ALA A 63 7.99 -12.20 8.87
C ALA A 63 7.64 -12.64 10.30
N ILE A 64 6.48 -12.22 10.81
CA ILE A 64 5.98 -12.59 12.15
C ILE A 64 5.59 -14.06 12.20
N ARG A 65 4.85 -14.54 11.21
CA ARG A 65 4.38 -15.93 11.18
C ARG A 65 5.53 -16.89 10.92
N LYS A 66 6.51 -16.55 10.09
CA LYS A 66 7.50 -17.49 9.55
C LYS A 66 6.76 -18.72 8.99
N PRO A 67 6.02 -18.56 7.87
CA PRO A 67 5.15 -19.61 7.37
C PRO A 67 5.97 -20.86 7.05
N VAL A 68 5.46 -21.99 7.50
CA VAL A 68 5.97 -23.33 7.19
C VAL A 68 4.98 -23.99 6.24
N ARG A 69 5.41 -24.97 5.43
CA ARG A 69 4.49 -25.71 4.56
C ARG A 69 3.37 -26.32 5.42
N ASN A 70 2.12 -26.15 4.99
CA ASN A 70 0.92 -26.62 5.70
C ASN A 70 0.81 -26.12 7.15
N ASP A 71 1.13 -24.83 7.37
CA ASP A 71 1.06 -24.21 8.70
C ASP A 71 -0.30 -24.45 9.39
N PRO A 72 -0.36 -25.25 10.48
CA PRO A 72 -1.60 -25.60 11.16
C PRO A 72 -2.12 -24.47 12.05
N ARG A 73 -1.34 -23.39 12.23
CA ARG A 73 -1.68 -22.33 13.20
C ARG A 73 -2.95 -21.58 12.77
N PRO A 74 -3.91 -21.38 13.70
CA PRO A 74 -5.10 -20.60 13.40
C PRO A 74 -4.76 -19.12 13.17
N TRP A 75 -5.67 -18.38 12.53
CA TRP A 75 -5.57 -16.93 12.42
C TRP A 75 -5.43 -16.28 13.80
N SER A 76 -4.53 -15.31 13.93
CA SER A 76 -4.32 -14.57 15.17
C SER A 76 -4.59 -13.08 14.96
N TRP A 77 -5.69 -12.60 15.50
CA TRP A 77 -6.05 -11.18 15.48
C TRP A 77 -5.04 -10.31 16.21
N ARG A 78 -4.41 -10.84 17.26
CA ARG A 78 -3.32 -10.15 17.98
C ARG A 78 -2.12 -9.89 17.06
N GLN A 79 -1.70 -10.89 16.27
CA GLN A 79 -0.62 -10.71 15.30
C GLN A 79 -1.03 -9.77 14.17
N ALA A 80 -2.29 -9.82 13.72
CA ALA A 80 -2.79 -8.92 12.70
C ALA A 80 -2.79 -7.46 13.19
N LEU A 81 -3.19 -7.21 14.44
CA LEU A 81 -3.12 -5.89 15.05
C LEU A 81 -1.67 -5.37 15.13
N VAL A 82 -0.72 -6.22 15.51
CA VAL A 82 0.71 -5.86 15.51
C VAL A 82 1.17 -5.45 14.11
N VAL A 83 0.77 -6.19 13.06
CA VAL A 83 1.11 -5.80 11.68
C VAL A 83 0.51 -4.44 11.32
N VAL A 84 -0.77 -4.20 11.59
CA VAL A 84 -1.41 -2.91 11.30
C VAL A 84 -0.76 -1.77 12.06
N LEU A 85 -0.37 -1.97 13.31
CA LEU A 85 0.38 -0.97 14.09
C LEU A 85 1.75 -0.68 13.48
N LEU A 86 2.47 -1.70 13.02
CA LEU A 86 3.76 -1.50 12.34
C LEU A 86 3.60 -0.77 11.01
N VAL A 87 2.56 -1.06 10.24
CA VAL A 87 2.19 -0.32 9.01
C VAL A 87 1.92 1.15 9.35
N PHE A 88 1.08 1.42 10.36
CA PHE A 88 0.78 2.78 10.81
C PHE A 88 2.05 3.55 11.20
N LEU A 89 2.91 2.95 12.02
CA LEU A 89 4.17 3.56 12.44
C LEU A 89 5.10 3.84 11.26
N TYR A 90 5.11 2.93 10.28
CA TYR A 90 5.88 3.12 9.06
C TYR A 90 5.31 4.24 8.20
N ALA A 91 4.00 4.32 8.03
CA ALA A 91 3.33 5.39 7.31
C ALA A 91 3.59 6.76 7.97
N ALA A 92 3.50 6.82 9.30
CA ALA A 92 3.83 8.04 10.05
C ALA A 92 5.31 8.44 9.89
N SER A 93 6.22 7.46 9.81
CA SER A 93 7.65 7.71 9.58
C SER A 93 7.94 8.21 8.16
N ASP A 94 7.23 7.68 7.16
CA ASP A 94 7.31 8.15 5.77
C ASP A 94 6.83 9.60 5.65
N GLU A 95 5.71 9.93 6.29
CA GLU A 95 5.18 11.29 6.32
C GLU A 95 6.10 12.27 7.05
N PHE A 96 6.71 11.81 8.14
CA PHE A 96 7.73 12.58 8.84
C PHE A 96 8.95 12.82 7.95
N HIS A 97 9.38 11.83 7.17
CA HIS A 97 10.46 11.97 6.19
C HIS A 97 10.09 12.96 5.07
N GLN A 98 8.85 12.95 4.59
CA GLN A 98 8.37 13.89 3.56
C GLN A 98 8.46 15.36 3.99
N ARG A 99 8.44 15.68 5.30
CA ARG A 99 8.70 17.04 5.82
C ARG A 99 10.04 17.63 5.40
N PHE A 100 11.02 16.77 5.09
CA PHE A 100 12.35 17.18 4.66
C PHE A 100 12.50 17.24 3.14
N VAL A 101 11.43 16.95 2.38
CA VAL A 101 11.41 16.97 0.92
C VAL A 101 10.75 18.28 0.44
N PRO A 102 11.48 19.20 -0.20
CA PRO A 102 10.99 20.55 -0.54
C PRO A 102 9.77 20.63 -1.49
N THR A 103 9.35 19.51 -2.06
CA THR A 103 8.28 19.42 -3.07
C THR A 103 7.05 18.66 -2.57
N ARG A 104 7.01 18.31 -1.27
CA ARG A 104 5.90 17.58 -0.65
C ARG A 104 5.32 18.37 0.51
N ASP A 105 3.99 18.34 0.61
CA ASP A 105 3.26 18.85 1.76
C ASP A 105 2.75 17.65 2.58
N PRO A 106 3.30 17.43 3.78
CA PRO A 106 2.95 16.25 4.54
C PRO A 106 1.55 16.36 5.16
N SER A 107 0.73 15.31 4.98
CA SER A 107 -0.65 15.22 5.43
C SER A 107 -0.90 14.01 6.33
N ILE A 108 -1.55 14.25 7.47
CA ILE A 108 -2.08 13.17 8.33
C ILE A 108 -3.06 12.28 7.54
N ARG A 109 -3.74 12.83 6.53
CA ARG A 109 -4.65 12.07 5.66
C ARG A 109 -3.91 10.95 4.91
N ASP A 110 -2.65 11.16 4.56
CA ASP A 110 -1.86 10.19 3.80
C ASP A 110 -1.49 8.99 4.70
N VAL A 111 -1.10 9.26 5.95
CA VAL A 111 -0.91 8.23 6.98
C VAL A 111 -2.17 7.37 7.16
N ILE A 112 -3.35 8.00 7.18
CA ILE A 112 -4.63 7.28 7.33
C ILE A 112 -4.90 6.42 6.09
N ILE A 113 -4.76 6.96 4.88
CA ILE A 113 -5.00 6.24 3.62
C ILE A 113 -4.05 5.04 3.51
N ASP A 114 -2.79 5.23 3.82
CA ASP A 114 -1.76 4.19 3.76
C ASP A 114 -2.00 3.09 4.80
N THR A 115 -2.38 3.48 6.02
CA THR A 115 -2.78 2.53 7.08
C THR A 115 -4.04 1.76 6.67
N CYS A 116 -5.01 2.39 6.02
CA CYS A 116 -6.18 1.73 5.45
C CYS A 116 -5.76 0.71 4.36
N GLY A 117 -4.82 1.06 3.48
CA GLY A 117 -4.23 0.15 2.50
C GLY A 117 -3.64 -1.11 3.14
N GLY A 118 -2.79 -0.94 4.16
CA GLY A 118 -2.23 -2.06 4.92
C GLY A 118 -3.29 -2.90 5.65
N THR A 119 -4.32 -2.26 6.19
CA THR A 119 -5.45 -2.94 6.86
C THR A 119 -6.26 -3.77 5.87
N LEU A 120 -6.56 -3.23 4.68
CA LEU A 120 -7.23 -3.97 3.61
C LEU A 120 -6.39 -5.16 3.14
N GLY A 121 -5.06 -5.01 3.03
CA GLY A 121 -4.15 -6.12 2.78
C GLY A 121 -4.24 -7.23 3.82
N MET A 122 -4.33 -6.88 5.11
CA MET A 122 -4.53 -7.85 6.19
C MET A 122 -5.89 -8.54 6.15
N LEU A 123 -6.96 -7.81 5.80
CA LEU A 123 -8.30 -8.38 5.63
C LEU A 123 -8.33 -9.36 4.45
N ALA A 124 -7.70 -9.02 3.33
CA ALA A 124 -7.58 -9.91 2.18
C ALA A 124 -6.88 -11.22 2.54
N LEU A 125 -5.79 -11.15 3.33
CA LEU A 125 -5.08 -12.34 3.82
C LEU A 125 -5.95 -13.20 4.74
N TRP A 126 -6.77 -12.58 5.58
CA TRP A 126 -7.70 -13.29 6.44
C TRP A 126 -8.76 -14.04 5.63
N VAL A 127 -9.37 -13.39 4.63
CA VAL A 127 -10.35 -14.00 3.72
C VAL A 127 -9.72 -15.20 3.00
N PHE A 128 -8.52 -15.02 2.45
CA PHE A 128 -7.80 -16.09 1.75
C PHE A 128 -7.51 -17.28 2.67
N TRP A 129 -7.02 -17.03 3.89
CA TRP A 129 -6.80 -18.07 4.90
C TRP A 129 -8.10 -18.83 5.25
N LYS A 130 -9.22 -18.11 5.37
CA LYS A 130 -10.53 -18.72 5.67
C LYS A 130 -11.00 -19.63 4.53
N ILE A 131 -10.85 -19.19 3.28
CA ILE A 131 -11.21 -19.99 2.09
C ILE A 131 -10.39 -21.28 2.03
N GLN A 132 -9.07 -21.20 2.26
CA GLN A 132 -8.20 -22.37 2.28
C GLN A 132 -8.60 -23.39 3.34
N ARG A 133 -8.92 -22.93 4.56
CA ARG A 133 -9.39 -23.77 5.66
C ARG A 133 -10.70 -24.49 5.34
N TYR A 134 -11.64 -23.80 4.71
CA TYR A 134 -12.93 -24.36 4.32
C TYR A 134 -12.78 -25.43 3.21
N ALA A 135 -11.89 -25.21 2.24
CA ALA A 135 -11.60 -26.22 1.23
C ALA A 135 -10.98 -27.47 1.86
N SER A 136 -9.97 -27.32 2.72
CA SER A 136 -9.32 -28.45 3.38
C SER A 136 -10.23 -29.23 4.36
N SER A 137 -11.32 -28.64 4.86
CA SER A 137 -12.28 -29.36 5.70
C SER A 137 -13.28 -30.19 4.91
N ASN A 138 -13.53 -29.87 3.64
CA ASN A 138 -14.46 -30.62 2.79
C ASN A 138 -13.81 -31.81 2.07
N ASP A 139 -12.47 -31.82 1.96
CA ASP A 139 -11.70 -32.90 1.33
C ASP A 139 -11.36 -34.06 2.30
N ASN A 140 -11.69 -33.94 3.60
CA ASN A 140 -11.49 -34.96 4.64
C ASN A 140 -12.82 -35.59 5.07
#